data_AF-A0AAU1J6S8-F1
#
_entry.id   AF-A0AAU1J6S8-F1
#
_cell.length_a   1.000
_cell.length_b   1.000
_cell.length_c   1.000
_cell.angle_alpha   90.00
_cell.angle_beta   90.00
_cell.angle_gamma   90.00
#
_symmetry.space_group_name_H-M   'P 1'
#
loop_
_entity.id
_entity.type
_entity.pdbx_description
1 polymer ?
#
loop_
_entity_poly.entity_id
_entity_poly.type
_entity_poly.pdbx_seq_one_letter_code
_entity_poly.pdbx_strand_id
1 'polypeptide(L)'
;MRTPKAALPRPAEVPGRALAVLVALAVALGAAFVLAPSRLAANGSESGFSEQRGLVDALRPAFVAYWRSGDRRFPPDLERVVDYWFRFHVVKGVLAGALLIVLVALGVLLWKAFLRSGDSRGTPALASAAAVTGVLALVSLAAVMANVQGAVAPFSSVTSMLPLGTPDGQLAGAVGEIRQGLAHYPDTSGRNTAALQVMVDDFGRYHAVLAVMASVVAVVLAGPSVTAWRRFAAADRADRRTRRSMGWCGALSALLALALVVVAVANTGTAADPAPALLGFYEGGW
;
A
#
# COMPACT_ATOMS: atom_id res chain seq x y z
N MET A 1 -54.29 -22.72 36.32
CA MET A 1 -53.72 -22.49 34.99
C MET A 1 -52.60 -21.47 35.10
N ARG A 2 -51.33 -21.89 35.00
CA ARG A 2 -50.17 -20.98 34.94
C ARG A 2 -49.82 -20.77 33.47
N THR A 3 -49.77 -19.52 33.03
CA THR A 3 -49.36 -19.11 31.69
C THR A 3 -47.89 -19.48 31.44
N PRO A 4 -47.54 -20.08 30.27
CA PRO A 4 -46.15 -20.36 29.95
C PRO A 4 -45.40 -19.04 29.70
N LYS A 5 -44.29 -18.88 30.42
CA LYS A 5 -43.36 -17.76 30.28
C LYS A 5 -42.73 -17.85 28.88
N ALA A 6 -43.01 -16.89 28.02
CA ALA A 6 -42.43 -16.81 26.68
C ALA A 6 -40.89 -16.85 26.79
N ALA A 7 -40.27 -17.84 26.14
CA ALA A 7 -38.83 -17.94 26.06
C ALA A 7 -38.30 -16.75 25.25
N LEU A 8 -37.44 -15.95 25.86
CA LEU A 8 -36.74 -14.88 25.16
C LEU A 8 -35.92 -15.49 24.00
N PRO A 9 -35.97 -14.90 22.79
CA PRO A 9 -35.20 -15.40 21.66
C PRO A 9 -33.71 -15.42 22.00
N ARG A 10 -33.06 -16.57 21.75
CA ARG A 10 -31.60 -16.71 21.90
C ARG A 10 -30.90 -15.66 21.01
N PRO A 11 -29.98 -14.85 21.55
CA PRO A 11 -29.22 -13.91 20.73
C PRO A 11 -28.40 -14.69 19.70
N ALA A 12 -28.48 -14.27 18.43
CA ALA A 12 -27.77 -14.90 17.32
C ALA A 12 -26.26 -14.96 17.60
N GLU A 13 -25.76 -16.18 17.84
CA GLU A 13 -24.34 -16.49 17.97
C GLU A 13 -23.60 -16.02 16.71
N VAL A 14 -22.37 -15.51 16.86
CA VAL A 14 -21.50 -15.29 15.70
C VAL A 14 -21.23 -16.67 15.12
N PRO A 15 -21.59 -16.96 13.85
CA PRO A 15 -21.49 -18.32 13.35
C PRO A 15 -20.02 -18.73 13.28
N GLY A 16 -19.59 -19.71 14.08
CA GLY A 16 -18.18 -20.17 14.09
C GLY A 16 -17.68 -20.59 12.71
N ARG A 17 -18.60 -21.09 11.86
CA ARG A 17 -18.35 -21.38 10.44
C ARG A 17 -17.92 -20.14 9.63
N ALA A 18 -18.52 -18.98 9.89
CA ALA A 18 -18.17 -17.74 9.18
C ALA A 18 -16.75 -17.26 9.54
N LEU A 19 -16.37 -17.34 10.82
CA LEU A 19 -15.01 -17.03 11.26
C LEU A 19 -13.99 -17.98 10.62
N ALA A 20 -14.26 -19.29 10.61
CA ALA A 20 -13.39 -20.28 9.99
C ALA A 20 -13.19 -20.03 8.48
N VAL A 21 -14.27 -19.70 7.76
CA VAL A 21 -14.20 -19.37 6.32
C VAL A 21 -13.37 -18.11 6.08
N LEU A 22 -13.57 -17.04 6.85
CA LEU A 22 -12.80 -15.80 6.69
C LEU A 22 -11.31 -15.99 7.00
N VAL A 23 -10.97 -16.79 8.01
CA VAL A 23 -9.57 -17.14 8.32
C VAL A 23 -8.97 -17.94 7.16
N ALA A 24 -9.67 -18.96 6.65
CA ALA A 24 -9.18 -19.74 5.51
C ALA A 24 -8.97 -18.87 4.26
N LEU A 25 -9.90 -17.95 3.96
CA LEU A 25 -9.77 -16.99 2.87
C LEU A 25 -8.60 -16.04 3.07
N ALA A 26 -8.39 -15.52 4.28
CA ALA A 26 -7.27 -14.63 4.58
C ALA A 26 -5.92 -15.33 4.36
N VAL A 27 -5.80 -16.59 4.81
CA VAL A 27 -4.60 -17.41 4.59
C VAL A 27 -4.38 -17.68 3.11
N ALA A 28 -5.43 -18.08 2.38
CA ALA A 28 -5.34 -18.36 0.94
C ALA A 28 -4.97 -17.11 0.13
N LEU A 29 -5.57 -15.97 0.42
CA LEU A 29 -5.28 -14.69 -0.23
C LEU A 29 -3.87 -14.19 0.12
N GLY A 30 -3.43 -14.35 1.37
CA GLY A 30 -2.07 -14.03 1.78
C GLY A 30 -1.03 -14.87 1.04
N ALA A 31 -1.25 -16.18 0.90
CA ALA A 31 -0.39 -17.06 0.11
C ALA A 31 -0.42 -16.67 -1.38
N ALA A 32 -1.60 -16.39 -1.94
CA ALA A 32 -1.74 -15.95 -3.32
C ALA A 32 -1.01 -14.62 -3.59
N PHE A 33 -1.08 -13.66 -2.67
CA PHE A 33 -0.40 -12.36 -2.78
C PHE A 33 1.12 -12.50 -2.94
N VAL A 34 1.72 -13.55 -2.36
CA VAL A 34 3.15 -13.83 -2.47
C VAL A 34 3.47 -14.63 -3.73
N LEU A 35 2.67 -15.65 -4.04
CA LEU A 35 3.04 -16.68 -5.01
C LEU A 35 2.51 -16.43 -6.44
N ALA A 36 1.41 -15.70 -6.57
CA ALA A 36 0.71 -15.54 -7.84
C ALA A 36 1.23 -14.39 -8.74
N PRO A 37 1.61 -13.20 -8.23
CA PRO A 37 1.82 -12.02 -9.07
C PRO A 37 2.84 -12.19 -10.19
N SER A 38 4.01 -12.77 -9.90
CA SER A 38 5.06 -12.94 -10.91
C SER A 38 4.63 -13.84 -12.06
N ARG A 39 3.84 -14.88 -11.76
CA ARG A 39 3.35 -15.84 -12.75
C ARG A 39 2.16 -15.29 -13.56
N LEU A 40 1.28 -14.54 -12.90
CA LEU A 40 0.10 -13.95 -13.55
C LEU A 40 0.44 -12.70 -14.37
N ALA A 41 1.52 -12.00 -14.04
CA ALA A 41 1.98 -10.84 -14.78
C ALA A 41 2.74 -11.19 -16.07
N ALA A 42 3.42 -12.34 -16.08
CA ALA A 42 4.24 -12.78 -17.20
C ALA A 42 3.38 -13.26 -18.38
N ASN A 43 3.58 -12.64 -19.55
CA ASN A 43 3.18 -13.22 -20.83
C ASN A 43 4.31 -14.13 -21.34
N GLY A 44 4.04 -15.11 -22.21
CA GLY A 44 5.00 -16.20 -22.52
C GLY A 44 6.48 -15.83 -22.74
N SER A 45 6.78 -14.68 -23.36
CA SER A 45 8.16 -14.18 -23.57
C SER A 45 8.82 -13.52 -22.35
N GLU A 46 8.10 -13.33 -21.24
CA GLU A 46 8.50 -12.59 -20.03
C GLU A 46 8.72 -13.53 -18.83
N SER A 47 8.77 -14.85 -19.02
CA SER A 47 8.93 -15.82 -17.92
C SER A 47 10.20 -15.59 -17.08
N GLY A 48 11.24 -15.00 -17.71
CA GLY A 48 12.49 -14.60 -17.06
C GLY A 48 12.35 -13.44 -16.07
N PHE A 49 11.25 -12.68 -16.09
CA PHE A 49 10.99 -11.59 -15.14
C PHE A 49 10.37 -12.06 -13.82
N SER A 50 10.00 -13.34 -13.74
CA SER A 50 9.43 -13.92 -12.53
C SER A 50 10.41 -13.92 -11.34
N GLU A 51 11.71 -13.90 -11.65
CA GLU A 51 12.79 -13.69 -10.69
C GLU A 51 13.25 -12.23 -10.70
N GLN A 52 13.40 -11.63 -9.51
CA GLN A 52 13.81 -10.23 -9.38
C GLN A 52 15.14 -9.94 -10.08
N ARG A 53 16.09 -10.89 -10.06
CA ARG A 53 17.39 -10.74 -10.73
C ARG A 53 17.21 -10.60 -12.25
N GLY A 54 16.41 -11.47 -12.86
CA GLY A 54 16.14 -11.42 -14.30
C GLY A 54 15.46 -10.11 -14.73
N LEU A 55 14.56 -9.57 -13.89
CA LEU A 55 13.96 -8.26 -14.13
C LEU A 55 14.99 -7.12 -14.09
N VAL A 56 15.87 -7.10 -13.09
CA VAL A 56 16.94 -6.08 -12.96
C VAL A 56 17.95 -6.17 -14.10
N ASP A 57 18.31 -7.39 -14.50
CA ASP A 57 19.24 -7.66 -15.60
C ASP A 57 18.68 -7.19 -16.94
N ALA A 58 17.35 -7.24 -17.13
CA ALA A 58 16.68 -6.69 -18.31
C ALA A 58 16.48 -5.17 -18.23
N LEU A 59 16.13 -4.65 -17.04
CA LEU A 59 15.89 -3.22 -16.82
C LEU A 59 17.13 -2.38 -17.11
N ARG A 60 18.32 -2.81 -16.65
CA ARG A 60 19.56 -2.03 -16.76
C ARG A 60 19.91 -1.61 -18.20
N PRO A 61 20.09 -2.55 -19.16
CA PRO A 61 20.40 -2.18 -20.54
C PRO A 61 19.23 -1.46 -21.23
N ALA A 62 17.98 -1.82 -20.91
CA ALA A 62 16.79 -1.18 -21.48
C ALA A 62 16.67 0.29 -21.05
N PHE A 63 16.98 0.60 -19.79
CA PHE A 63 17.00 1.97 -19.27
C PHE A 63 18.10 2.81 -19.95
N VAL A 64 19.29 2.27 -20.12
CA VAL A 64 20.39 2.95 -20.85
C VAL A 64 20.00 3.22 -22.30
N ALA A 65 19.36 2.25 -22.97
CA ALA A 65 18.88 2.41 -24.34
C ALA A 65 17.81 3.51 -24.44
N TYR A 66 16.88 3.55 -23.50
CA TYR A 66 15.88 4.61 -23.39
C TYR A 66 16.54 5.98 -23.24
N TRP A 67 17.45 6.13 -22.28
CA TRP A 67 18.13 7.40 -22.06
C TRP A 67 18.88 7.86 -23.32
N ARG A 68 19.60 6.95 -24.01
CA ARG A 68 20.30 7.29 -25.26
C ARG A 68 19.39 7.67 -26.41
N SER A 69 18.19 7.10 -26.47
CA SER A 69 17.21 7.47 -27.51
C SER A 69 16.88 8.95 -27.42
N GLY A 70 16.71 9.47 -26.19
CA GLY A 70 16.22 10.83 -25.92
C GLY A 70 14.71 11.01 -26.18
N ASP A 71 14.04 9.95 -26.63
CA ASP A 71 12.64 9.97 -27.03
C ASP A 71 11.69 9.91 -25.83
N ARG A 72 10.44 10.37 -26.04
CA ARG A 72 9.36 10.22 -25.04
C ARG A 72 8.84 8.79 -24.95
N ARG A 73 8.99 8.00 -26.02
CA ARG A 73 8.47 6.63 -26.10
C ARG A 73 9.52 5.65 -25.61
N PHE A 74 9.09 4.66 -24.84
CA PHE A 74 9.99 3.61 -24.40
C PHE A 74 10.41 2.73 -25.60
N PRO A 75 11.71 2.41 -25.74
CA PRO A 75 12.13 1.33 -26.61
C PRO A 75 11.43 0.02 -26.23
N PRO A 76 11.25 -0.92 -27.18
CA PRO A 76 10.48 -2.15 -26.93
C PRO A 76 10.93 -2.93 -25.70
N ASP A 77 12.23 -2.97 -25.42
CA ASP A 77 12.76 -3.69 -24.26
C ASP A 77 12.35 -3.05 -22.93
N LEU A 78 12.33 -1.71 -22.85
CA LEU A 78 11.89 -1.00 -21.65
C LEU A 78 10.37 -1.05 -21.50
N GLU A 79 9.63 -0.91 -22.60
CA GLU A 79 8.17 -1.03 -22.62
C GLU A 79 7.72 -2.39 -22.05
N ARG A 80 8.35 -3.49 -22.46
CA ARG A 80 8.08 -4.83 -21.90
C ARG A 80 8.31 -4.90 -20.38
N VAL A 81 9.39 -4.31 -19.90
CA VAL A 81 9.71 -4.29 -18.45
C VAL A 81 8.67 -3.48 -17.68
N VAL A 82 8.31 -2.30 -18.18
CA VAL A 82 7.30 -1.41 -17.56
C VAL A 82 5.92 -2.07 -17.58
N ASP A 83 5.52 -2.71 -18.68
CA ASP A 83 4.22 -3.38 -18.80
C ASP A 83 4.10 -4.61 -17.89
N TYR A 84 5.16 -5.42 -17.79
CA TYR A 84 5.21 -6.52 -16.83
C TYR A 84 5.08 -5.99 -15.39
N TRP A 85 5.82 -4.92 -15.06
CA TRP A 85 5.81 -4.32 -13.73
C TRP A 85 4.44 -3.73 -13.36
N PHE A 86 3.79 -3.07 -14.32
CA PHE A 86 2.40 -2.63 -14.20
C PHE A 86 1.46 -3.80 -13.85
N ARG A 87 1.46 -4.87 -14.66
CA ARG A 87 0.61 -6.05 -14.45
C ARG A 87 0.87 -6.71 -13.10
N PHE A 88 2.13 -6.81 -12.70
CA PHE A 88 2.55 -7.34 -11.40
C PHE A 88 1.93 -6.56 -10.24
N HIS A 89 2.00 -5.22 -10.28
CA HIS A 89 1.39 -4.37 -9.27
C HIS A 89 -0.14 -4.41 -9.29
N VAL A 90 -0.78 -4.49 -10.46
CA VAL A 90 -2.24 -4.68 -10.56
C VAL A 90 -2.67 -5.96 -9.85
N VAL A 91 -2.02 -7.10 -10.14
CA VAL A 91 -2.35 -8.39 -9.51
C VAL A 91 -2.17 -8.32 -7.99
N LYS A 92 -1.06 -7.75 -7.51
CA LYS A 92 -0.83 -7.55 -6.07
C LYS A 92 -1.87 -6.64 -5.44
N GLY A 93 -2.25 -5.55 -6.11
CA GLY A 93 -3.26 -4.60 -5.64
C GLY A 93 -4.62 -5.26 -5.47
N VAL A 94 -5.05 -6.06 -6.45
CA VAL A 94 -6.32 -6.81 -6.37
C VAL A 94 -6.30 -7.82 -5.22
N LEU A 95 -5.23 -8.59 -5.08
CA LEU A 95 -5.10 -9.59 -4.00
C LEU A 95 -5.06 -8.93 -2.61
N ALA A 96 -4.32 -7.83 -2.47
CA ALA A 96 -4.25 -7.07 -1.22
C ALA A 96 -5.60 -6.39 -0.89
N GLY A 97 -6.34 -5.93 -1.89
CA GLY A 97 -7.67 -5.35 -1.71
C GLY A 97 -8.69 -6.39 -1.24
N ALA A 98 -8.69 -7.56 -1.87
CA ALA A 98 -9.53 -8.69 -1.44
C ALA A 98 -9.18 -9.14 -0.01
N LEU A 99 -7.89 -9.25 0.30
CA LEU A 99 -7.41 -9.60 1.64
C LEU A 99 -7.84 -8.56 2.69
N LEU A 100 -7.73 -7.27 2.37
CA LEU A 100 -8.16 -6.18 3.24
C LEU A 100 -9.65 -6.29 3.57
N ILE A 101 -10.50 -6.54 2.58
CA ILE A 101 -11.95 -6.72 2.76
C ILE A 101 -12.23 -7.88 3.73
N VAL A 102 -11.57 -9.02 3.53
CA VAL A 102 -11.71 -10.21 4.40
C VAL A 102 -11.26 -9.90 5.84
N LEU A 103 -10.12 -9.22 6.01
CA LEU A 103 -9.59 -8.87 7.33
C LEU A 103 -10.46 -7.84 8.05
N VAL A 104 -11.03 -6.86 7.35
CA VAL A 104 -12.00 -5.92 7.93
C VAL A 104 -13.25 -6.67 8.40
N ALA A 105 -13.80 -7.55 7.56
CA ALA A 105 -14.97 -8.36 7.93
C ALA A 105 -14.68 -9.24 9.16
N LEU A 106 -13.52 -9.91 9.18
CA LEU A 106 -13.07 -10.73 10.31
C LEU A 106 -12.90 -9.89 11.58
N GLY A 107 -12.23 -8.74 11.48
CA GLY A 107 -12.02 -7.81 12.60
C GLY A 107 -13.35 -7.31 13.19
N VAL A 108 -14.33 -6.98 12.35
CA VAL A 108 -15.67 -6.57 12.79
C VAL A 108 -16.39 -7.70 13.54
N LEU A 109 -16.29 -8.95 13.07
CA LEU A 109 -16.90 -10.10 13.74
C LEU A 109 -16.21 -10.41 15.07
N LEU A 110 -14.88 -10.38 15.12
CA LEU A 110 -14.09 -10.57 16.34
C LEU A 110 -14.39 -9.48 17.37
N TRP A 111 -14.50 -8.22 16.94
CA TRP A 111 -14.88 -7.11 17.80
C TRP A 111 -16.30 -7.26 18.37
N LYS A 112 -17.27 -7.65 17.54
CA LYS A 112 -18.63 -7.95 18.01
C LYS A 112 -18.65 -9.10 19.03
N ALA A 113 -17.85 -10.15 18.81
CA ALA A 113 -17.73 -11.26 19.74
C ALA A 113 -17.10 -10.82 21.08
N PHE A 114 -16.05 -10.01 21.02
CA PHE A 114 -15.37 -9.44 22.19
C PHE A 114 -16.31 -8.58 23.06
N LEU A 115 -17.12 -7.72 22.44
CA LEU A 115 -18.09 -6.89 23.18
C LEU A 115 -19.19 -7.73 23.85
N ARG A 116 -19.51 -8.90 23.32
CA ARG A 116 -20.54 -9.81 23.87
C ARG A 116 -20.01 -10.72 24.98
N SER A 117 -18.70 -10.94 25.06
CA SER A 117 -18.12 -11.97 25.96
C SER A 117 -17.97 -11.52 27.42
N GLY A 118 -18.11 -10.23 27.73
CA GLY A 118 -17.95 -9.70 29.09
C GLY A 118 -16.61 -10.12 29.71
N ASP A 119 -16.60 -10.49 30.99
CA ASP A 119 -15.40 -10.95 31.73
C ASP A 119 -15.19 -12.48 31.67
N SER A 120 -15.72 -13.14 30.64
CA SER A 120 -15.54 -14.58 30.45
C SER A 120 -14.07 -14.97 30.15
N ARG A 121 -13.67 -16.21 30.49
CA ARG A 121 -12.31 -16.73 30.30
C ARG A 121 -11.76 -16.65 28.85
N GLY A 122 -12.62 -16.56 27.83
CA GLY A 122 -12.22 -16.47 26.40
C GLY A 122 -11.96 -15.05 25.89
N THR A 123 -12.26 -14.04 26.69
CA THR A 123 -12.17 -12.62 26.34
C THR A 123 -10.75 -12.11 25.98
N PRO A 124 -9.65 -12.49 26.64
CA PRO A 124 -8.31 -12.03 26.24
C PRO A 124 -7.90 -12.59 24.86
N ALA A 125 -8.26 -13.84 24.55
CA ALA A 125 -7.96 -14.44 23.25
C ALA A 125 -8.67 -13.71 22.10
N LEU A 126 -9.93 -13.29 22.30
CA LEU A 126 -10.67 -12.49 21.32
C LEU A 126 -10.05 -11.10 21.11
N ALA A 127 -9.58 -10.46 22.18
CA ALA A 127 -8.86 -9.19 22.08
C ALA A 127 -7.56 -9.32 21.28
N SER A 128 -6.75 -10.34 21.57
CA SER A 128 -5.52 -10.63 20.84
C SER A 128 -5.80 -10.93 19.36
N ALA A 129 -6.81 -11.74 19.06
CA ALA A 129 -7.20 -12.04 17.68
C ALA A 129 -7.66 -10.79 16.93
N ALA A 130 -8.47 -9.93 17.56
CA ALA A 130 -8.90 -8.66 16.96
C ALA A 130 -7.72 -7.72 16.72
N ALA A 131 -6.76 -7.64 17.66
CA ALA A 131 -5.56 -6.82 17.51
C ALA A 131 -4.67 -7.30 16.36
N VAL A 132 -4.37 -8.60 16.29
CA VAL A 132 -3.59 -9.20 15.19
C VAL A 132 -4.29 -8.97 13.85
N THR A 133 -5.61 -9.18 13.79
CA THR A 133 -6.39 -8.93 12.58
C THR A 133 -6.33 -7.46 12.16
N GLY A 134 -6.38 -6.53 13.11
CA GLY A 134 -6.21 -5.09 12.87
C GLY A 134 -4.84 -4.75 12.29
N VAL A 135 -3.75 -5.32 12.83
CA VAL A 135 -2.40 -5.14 12.29
C VAL A 135 -2.31 -5.69 10.87
N LEU A 136 -2.82 -6.90 10.63
CA LEU A 136 -2.84 -7.49 9.28
C LEU A 136 -3.64 -6.64 8.30
N ALA A 137 -4.76 -6.04 8.73
CA ALA A 137 -5.55 -5.13 7.90
C ALA A 137 -4.76 -3.87 7.54
N LEU A 138 -4.02 -3.28 8.49
CA LEU A 138 -3.13 -2.14 8.22
C LEU A 138 -2.01 -2.50 7.24
N VAL A 139 -1.39 -3.68 7.39
CA VAL A 139 -0.39 -4.19 6.45
C VAL A 139 -0.99 -4.38 5.06
N SER A 140 -2.20 -4.97 4.98
CA SER A 140 -2.91 -5.16 3.72
C SER A 140 -3.29 -3.83 3.06
N LEU A 141 -3.67 -2.83 3.85
CA LEU A 141 -3.95 -1.48 3.36
C LEU A 141 -2.69 -0.80 2.81
N ALA A 142 -1.58 -0.87 3.53
CA ALA A 142 -0.29 -0.39 3.03
C ALA A 142 0.12 -1.10 1.74
N ALA A 143 -0.11 -2.41 1.64
CA ALA A 143 0.11 -3.17 0.43
C ALA A 143 -0.80 -2.69 -0.72
N VAL A 144 -2.08 -2.41 -0.49
CA VAL A 144 -2.96 -1.82 -1.52
C VAL A 144 -2.39 -0.49 -2.01
N MET A 145 -2.04 0.41 -1.09
CA MET A 145 -1.49 1.73 -1.44
C MET A 145 -0.22 1.61 -2.28
N ALA A 146 0.75 0.83 -1.83
CA ALA A 146 2.01 0.63 -2.55
C ALA A 146 1.80 0.03 -3.95
N ASN A 147 0.85 -0.88 -4.10
CA ASN A 147 0.60 -1.53 -5.39
C ASN A 147 -0.25 -0.68 -6.35
N VAL A 148 -1.17 0.15 -5.84
CA VAL A 148 -1.84 1.16 -6.68
C VAL A 148 -0.82 2.20 -7.15
N GLN A 149 0.07 2.65 -6.26
CA GLN A 149 1.14 3.59 -6.59
C GLN A 149 2.07 3.01 -7.68
N GLY A 150 2.52 1.77 -7.51
CA GLY A 150 3.36 1.08 -8.50
C GLY A 150 2.66 0.81 -9.83
N ALA A 151 1.33 0.63 -9.85
CA ALA A 151 0.57 0.46 -11.08
C ALA A 151 0.30 1.79 -11.82
N VAL A 152 0.14 2.91 -11.11
CA VAL A 152 -0.15 4.20 -11.77
C VAL A 152 1.10 4.86 -12.36
N ALA A 153 2.26 4.65 -11.72
CA ALA A 153 3.55 5.16 -12.19
C ALA A 153 4.58 4.01 -12.25
N PRO A 154 4.38 3.06 -13.19
CA PRO A 154 5.16 1.83 -13.25
C PRO A 154 6.62 2.07 -13.64
N PHE A 155 6.91 3.14 -14.40
CA PHE A 155 8.27 3.46 -14.78
C PHE A 155 9.09 3.92 -13.57
N SER A 156 8.59 4.89 -12.80
CA SER A 156 9.23 5.34 -11.55
C SER A 156 9.37 4.18 -10.56
N SER A 157 8.31 3.38 -10.41
CA SER A 157 8.32 2.22 -9.53
C SER A 157 9.40 1.20 -9.92
N VAL A 158 9.53 0.85 -11.19
CA VAL A 158 10.56 -0.13 -11.62
C VAL A 158 11.97 0.47 -11.58
N THR A 159 12.14 1.77 -11.81
CA THR A 159 13.45 2.43 -11.70
C THR A 159 14.03 2.43 -10.28
N SER A 160 13.19 2.28 -9.25
CA SER A 160 13.65 2.06 -7.87
C SER A 160 14.49 0.79 -7.68
N MET A 161 14.45 -0.13 -8.65
CA MET A 161 15.26 -1.35 -8.67
C MET A 161 16.62 -1.19 -9.35
N LEU A 162 16.89 -0.02 -9.94
CA LEU A 162 18.18 0.22 -10.58
C LEU A 162 19.30 0.21 -9.54
N PRO A 163 20.44 -0.44 -9.83
CA PRO A 163 21.58 -0.47 -8.93
C PRO A 163 22.39 0.84 -9.01
N LEU A 164 21.80 1.93 -8.50
CA LEU A 164 22.34 3.30 -8.58
C LEU A 164 23.69 3.49 -7.87
N GLY A 165 24.07 2.60 -6.96
CA GLY A 165 25.36 2.62 -6.26
C GLY A 165 26.54 2.04 -7.05
N THR A 166 26.34 1.61 -8.30
CA THR A 166 27.43 1.05 -9.12
C THR A 166 28.29 2.20 -9.69
N PRO A 167 29.60 2.26 -9.40
CA PRO A 167 30.42 3.43 -9.74
C PRO A 167 30.72 3.57 -11.23
N ASP A 168 30.74 2.45 -11.98
CA ASP A 168 31.23 2.41 -13.36
C ASP A 168 30.23 1.78 -14.35
N GLY A 169 30.40 2.13 -15.62
CA GLY A 169 29.68 1.54 -16.75
C GLY A 169 28.58 2.43 -17.35
N GLN A 170 27.88 1.90 -18.36
CA GLN A 170 26.94 2.68 -19.15
C GLN A 170 25.75 3.22 -18.32
N LEU A 171 25.32 2.47 -17.30
CA LEU A 171 24.27 2.92 -16.37
C LEU A 171 24.75 4.11 -15.52
N ALA A 172 25.97 4.04 -14.98
CA ALA A 172 26.54 5.13 -14.18
C ALA A 172 26.67 6.42 -15.01
N GLY A 173 27.10 6.30 -16.27
CA GLY A 173 27.13 7.40 -17.23
C GLY A 173 25.74 8.03 -17.47
N ALA A 174 24.73 7.18 -17.76
CA ALA A 174 23.36 7.66 -17.94
C ALA A 174 22.81 8.36 -16.68
N VAL A 175 23.04 7.79 -15.49
CA VAL A 175 22.65 8.41 -14.21
C VAL A 175 23.36 9.75 -13.99
N GLY A 176 24.65 9.86 -14.33
CA GLY A 176 25.39 11.12 -14.25
C GLY A 176 24.79 12.21 -15.13
N GLU A 177 24.45 11.89 -16.38
CA GLU A 177 23.77 12.81 -17.31
C GLU A 177 22.36 13.19 -16.82
N ILE A 178 21.61 12.24 -16.25
CA ILE A 178 20.29 12.49 -15.64
C ILE A 178 20.44 13.47 -14.47
N ARG A 179 21.38 13.26 -13.55
CA ARG A 179 21.63 14.18 -12.42
C ARG A 179 21.95 15.59 -12.93
N GLN A 180 22.80 15.70 -13.95
CA GLN A 180 23.14 16.99 -14.55
C GLN A 180 21.92 17.70 -15.16
N GLY A 181 21.06 16.95 -15.87
CA GLY A 181 19.82 17.47 -16.43
C GLY A 181 18.83 17.91 -15.36
N LEU A 182 18.63 17.09 -14.31
CA LEU A 182 17.72 17.44 -13.21
C LEU A 182 18.17 18.70 -12.45
N ALA A 183 19.48 18.89 -12.28
CA ALA A 183 20.03 20.09 -11.63
C ALA A 183 19.71 21.41 -12.38
N HIS A 184 19.37 21.34 -13.67
CA HIS A 184 19.03 22.49 -14.51
C HIS A 184 17.60 22.39 -15.07
N TYR A 185 16.73 21.57 -14.48
CA TYR A 185 15.33 21.44 -14.91
C TYR A 185 14.50 22.63 -14.39
N PRO A 186 13.56 23.21 -15.16
CA PRO A 186 13.10 22.81 -16.50
C PRO A 186 13.90 23.41 -17.67
N ASP A 187 14.91 24.24 -17.41
CA ASP A 187 15.67 24.99 -18.42
C ASP A 187 16.65 24.13 -19.24
N THR A 188 16.63 22.82 -19.04
CA THR A 188 17.51 21.87 -19.72
C THR A 188 17.15 21.76 -21.20
N SER A 189 18.15 22.02 -22.05
CA SER A 189 18.06 21.83 -23.49
C SER A 189 18.99 20.71 -23.95
N GLY A 190 18.56 19.91 -24.93
CA GLY A 190 19.37 18.83 -25.49
C GLY A 190 18.54 17.67 -26.00
N ARG A 191 19.23 16.63 -26.51
CA ARG A 191 18.58 15.45 -27.09
C ARG A 191 17.71 14.67 -26.09
N ASN A 192 18.01 14.76 -24.79
CA ASN A 192 17.37 13.97 -23.74
C ASN A 192 16.27 14.73 -22.98
N THR A 193 15.97 15.99 -23.33
CA THR A 193 14.96 16.80 -22.62
C THR A 193 13.60 16.09 -22.58
N ALA A 194 13.21 15.41 -23.66
CA ALA A 194 11.92 14.75 -23.75
C ALA A 194 11.85 13.48 -22.87
N ALA A 195 12.92 12.68 -22.86
CA ALA A 195 13.04 11.52 -21.97
C ALA A 195 13.09 11.93 -20.49
N LEU A 196 13.81 13.02 -20.18
CA LEU A 196 13.89 13.58 -18.83
C LEU A 196 12.52 14.07 -18.33
N GLN A 197 11.76 14.76 -19.20
CA GLN A 197 10.40 15.20 -18.87
C GLN A 197 9.49 14.00 -18.52
N VAL A 198 9.57 12.89 -19.26
CA VAL A 198 8.80 11.67 -18.93
C VAL A 198 9.17 11.11 -17.56
N MET A 199 10.46 11.11 -17.20
CA MET A 199 10.91 10.67 -15.88
C MET A 199 10.36 11.57 -14.76
N VAL A 200 10.44 12.89 -14.95
CA VAL A 200 9.95 13.89 -13.99
C VAL A 200 8.43 13.80 -13.84
N ASP A 201 7.69 13.71 -14.95
CA ASP A 201 6.23 13.61 -14.96
C ASP A 201 5.74 12.30 -14.29
N ASP A 202 6.36 11.16 -14.61
CA ASP A 202 5.99 9.88 -14.01
C ASP A 202 6.33 9.84 -12.51
N PHE A 203 7.46 10.42 -12.10
CA PHE A 203 7.83 10.52 -10.69
C PHE A 203 6.86 11.43 -9.92
N GLY A 204 6.47 12.56 -10.51
CA GLY A 204 5.42 13.41 -9.96
C GLY A 204 4.09 12.67 -9.76
N ARG A 205 3.67 11.84 -10.74
CA ARG A 205 2.49 10.98 -10.61
C ARG A 205 2.63 9.95 -9.49
N TYR A 206 3.80 9.32 -9.37
CA TYR A 206 4.10 8.34 -8.31
C TYR A 206 3.84 8.93 -6.92
N HIS A 207 4.29 10.16 -6.66
CA HIS A 207 4.06 10.85 -5.39
C HIS A 207 2.64 11.42 -5.24
N ALA A 208 2.04 11.95 -6.32
CA ALA A 208 0.68 12.47 -6.30
C ALA A 208 -0.35 11.40 -5.88
N VAL A 209 -0.23 10.19 -6.42
CA VAL A 209 -1.14 9.08 -6.11
C VAL A 209 -1.04 8.69 -4.64
N LEU A 210 0.18 8.63 -4.08
CA LEU A 210 0.38 8.36 -2.66
C LEU A 210 -0.21 9.47 -1.77
N ALA A 211 -0.05 10.74 -2.16
CA ALA A 211 -0.66 11.86 -1.44
C ALA A 211 -2.19 11.76 -1.40
N VAL A 212 -2.82 11.45 -2.53
CA VAL A 212 -4.28 11.26 -2.62
C VAL A 212 -4.73 10.09 -1.76
N MET A 213 -4.09 8.92 -1.89
CA MET A 213 -4.47 7.74 -1.10
C MET A 213 -4.27 7.96 0.40
N ALA A 214 -3.14 8.55 0.81
CA ALA A 214 -2.87 8.86 2.21
C ALA A 214 -3.92 9.83 2.79
N SER A 215 -4.32 10.85 2.02
CA SER A 215 -5.39 11.78 2.40
C SER A 215 -6.74 11.08 2.57
N VAL A 216 -7.12 10.22 1.61
CA VAL A 216 -8.37 9.45 1.67
C VAL A 216 -8.38 8.54 2.91
N VAL A 217 -7.29 7.81 3.16
CA VAL A 217 -7.19 6.92 4.33
C VAL A 217 -7.22 7.72 5.63
N ALA A 218 -6.55 8.88 5.69
CA ALA A 218 -6.58 9.75 6.87
C ALA A 218 -8.01 10.20 7.20
N VAL A 219 -8.79 10.61 6.19
CA VAL A 219 -10.22 10.97 6.36
C VAL A 219 -11.03 9.77 6.85
N VAL A 220 -10.82 8.58 6.26
CA VAL A 220 -11.51 7.35 6.67
C VAL A 220 -11.17 6.96 8.11
N LEU A 221 -9.94 7.20 8.59
CA LEU A 221 -9.54 6.94 9.98
C LEU A 221 -10.02 8.02 10.97
N ALA A 222 -10.19 9.26 10.51
CA ALA A 222 -10.69 10.34 11.35
C ALA A 222 -12.14 10.10 11.81
N GLY A 223 -13.01 9.56 10.94
CA GLY A 223 -14.41 9.25 11.28
C GLY A 223 -14.58 8.31 12.47
N PRO A 224 -14.00 7.10 12.44
CA PRO A 224 -13.96 6.17 13.57
C PRO A 224 -13.34 6.79 14.83
N SER A 225 -12.28 7.58 14.70
CA SER A 225 -11.66 8.27 15.85
C SER A 225 -12.65 9.23 16.53
N VAL A 226 -13.34 10.07 15.77
CA VAL A 226 -14.36 11.01 16.29
C VAL A 226 -15.51 10.26 16.95
N THR A 227 -16.01 9.19 16.32
CA THR A 227 -17.11 8.39 16.91
C THR A 227 -16.68 7.64 18.17
N ALA A 228 -15.47 7.08 18.20
CA ALA A 228 -14.90 6.43 19.38
C ALA A 228 -14.72 7.42 20.53
N TRP A 229 -14.25 8.63 20.22
CA TRP A 229 -14.09 9.70 21.21
C TRP A 229 -15.43 10.20 21.76
N ARG A 230 -16.43 10.41 20.90
CA ARG A 230 -17.80 10.78 21.32
C ARG A 230 -18.43 9.71 22.21
N ARG A 231 -18.24 8.43 21.87
CA ARG A 231 -18.74 7.31 22.67
C ARG A 231 -17.97 7.14 23.98
N PHE A 232 -16.66 7.37 23.99
CA PHE A 232 -15.86 7.40 25.21
C PHE A 232 -16.33 8.49 26.18
N ALA A 233 -16.64 9.68 25.66
CA ALA A 233 -17.14 10.81 26.44
C ALA A 233 -18.56 10.55 27.00
N ALA A 234 -19.39 9.81 26.27
CA ALA A 234 -20.76 9.46 26.67
C ALA A 234 -20.86 8.17 27.52
N ALA A 235 -19.81 7.36 27.59
CA ALA A 235 -19.84 6.07 28.29
C ALA A 235 -19.78 6.25 29.81
N ASP A 236 -20.59 5.44 30.50
CA ASP A 236 -20.73 5.48 31.96
C ASP A 236 -19.40 5.11 32.66
N ARG A 237 -19.12 5.75 33.80
CA ARG A 237 -17.80 5.62 34.47
C ARG A 237 -17.53 4.23 35.02
N ALA A 238 -18.58 3.42 35.20
CA ALA A 238 -18.51 2.05 35.69
C ALA A 238 -17.94 1.06 34.65
N ASP A 239 -18.12 1.29 33.34
CA ASP A 239 -17.55 0.42 32.29
C ASP A 239 -16.15 0.90 31.85
N ARG A 240 -15.19 0.78 32.78
CA ARG A 240 -13.80 1.22 32.57
C ARG A 240 -13.12 0.52 31.40
N ARG A 241 -13.52 -0.71 31.08
CA ARG A 241 -12.89 -1.57 30.10
C ARG A 241 -13.24 -1.17 28.68
N THR A 242 -14.53 -1.02 28.40
CA THR A 242 -15.02 -0.49 27.12
C THR A 242 -14.47 0.93 26.88
N ARG A 243 -14.43 1.77 27.92
CA ARG A 243 -13.85 3.11 27.85
C ARG A 243 -12.36 3.10 27.51
N ARG A 244 -11.55 2.26 28.15
CA ARG A 244 -10.10 2.17 27.88
C ARG A 244 -9.82 1.70 26.45
N SER A 245 -10.56 0.69 25.97
CA SER A 245 -10.42 0.21 24.59
C SER A 245 -10.85 1.26 23.56
N MET A 246 -11.98 1.96 23.77
CA MET A 246 -12.41 3.05 22.88
C MET A 246 -11.42 4.21 22.86
N GLY A 247 -10.86 4.57 24.01
CA GLY A 247 -9.83 5.61 24.13
C GLY A 247 -8.56 5.25 23.34
N TRP A 248 -8.04 4.04 23.51
CA TRP A 248 -6.87 3.58 22.75
C TRP A 248 -7.12 3.46 21.25
N CYS A 249 -8.27 2.92 20.84
CA CYS A 249 -8.64 2.85 19.42
C CYS A 249 -8.77 4.25 18.81
N GLY A 250 -9.40 5.20 19.53
CA GLY A 250 -9.53 6.58 19.09
C GLY A 250 -8.18 7.29 18.97
N ALA A 251 -7.32 7.15 19.98
CA ALA A 251 -5.97 7.72 19.98
C ALA A 251 -5.09 7.13 18.88
N LEU A 252 -5.06 5.80 18.72
CA LEU A 252 -4.29 5.13 17.67
C LEU A 252 -4.77 5.55 16.27
N SER A 253 -6.09 5.60 16.06
CA SER A 253 -6.67 6.04 14.79
C SER A 253 -6.34 7.51 14.49
N ALA A 254 -6.33 8.38 15.50
CA ALA A 254 -5.93 9.77 15.34
C ALA A 254 -4.43 9.91 15.03
N LEU A 255 -3.56 9.15 15.71
CA LEU A 255 -2.12 9.13 15.45
C LEU A 255 -1.81 8.63 14.03
N LEU A 256 -2.47 7.55 13.59
CA LEU A 256 -2.33 7.03 12.23
C LEU A 256 -2.83 8.04 11.19
N ALA A 257 -3.98 8.68 11.42
CA ALA A 257 -4.48 9.73 10.54
C ALA A 257 -3.50 10.91 10.45
N LEU A 258 -2.92 11.35 11.57
CA LEU A 258 -1.93 12.42 11.59
C LEU A 258 -0.64 12.02 10.83
N ALA A 259 -0.14 10.81 11.05
CA ALA A 259 1.01 10.30 10.31
C ALA A 259 0.75 10.28 8.79
N LEU A 260 -0.44 9.85 8.37
CA LEU A 260 -0.84 9.86 6.96
C LEU A 260 -1.00 11.27 6.38
N VAL A 261 -1.44 12.25 7.18
CA VAL A 261 -1.45 13.66 6.76
C VAL A 261 -0.03 14.15 6.51
N VAL A 262 0.93 13.82 7.38
CA VAL A 262 2.34 14.16 7.16
C VAL A 262 2.86 13.54 5.86
N VAL A 263 2.59 12.25 5.63
CA VAL A 263 2.92 11.57 4.37
C VAL A 263 2.28 12.28 3.18
N ALA A 264 0.99 12.63 3.26
CA ALA A 264 0.29 13.31 2.18
C ALA A 264 0.88 14.68 1.85
N VAL A 265 1.20 15.49 2.87
CA VAL A 265 1.81 16.82 2.69
C VAL A 265 3.19 16.70 2.05
N ALA A 266 4.04 15.80 2.55
CA ALA A 266 5.39 15.59 2.00
C ALA A 266 5.31 15.17 0.52
N ASN A 267 4.43 14.21 0.20
CA ASN A 267 4.26 13.73 -1.17
C ASN A 267 3.58 14.74 -2.09
N THR A 268 2.74 15.64 -1.56
CA THR A 268 2.17 16.75 -2.35
C THR A 268 3.26 17.74 -2.77
N GLY A 269 4.20 18.05 -1.87
CA GLY A 269 5.36 18.88 -2.19
C GLY A 269 6.20 18.25 -3.31
N THR A 270 6.55 16.97 -3.18
CA THR A 270 7.28 16.23 -4.22
C THR A 270 6.49 16.13 -5.54
N ALA A 271 5.17 15.97 -5.50
CA ALA A 271 4.36 15.93 -6.71
C ALA A 271 4.27 17.29 -7.42
N ALA A 272 4.30 18.39 -6.67
CA ALA A 272 4.23 19.74 -7.22
C ALA A 272 5.56 20.20 -7.83
N ASP A 273 6.68 19.77 -7.25
CA ASP A 273 8.03 20.02 -7.79
C ASP A 273 8.88 18.72 -7.72
N PRO A 274 8.73 17.81 -8.69
CA PRO A 274 9.35 16.48 -8.65
C PRO A 274 10.85 16.45 -8.94
N ALA A 275 11.39 17.43 -9.68
CA ALA A 275 12.78 17.37 -10.15
C ALA A 275 13.83 17.35 -9.02
N PRO A 276 13.74 18.18 -7.96
CA PRO A 276 14.70 18.13 -6.86
C PRO A 276 14.69 16.81 -6.08
N ALA A 277 13.51 16.24 -5.85
CA ALA A 277 13.38 14.96 -5.16
C ALA A 277 13.88 13.79 -6.03
N LEU A 278 13.63 13.83 -7.34
CA LEU A 278 14.16 12.85 -8.28
C LEU A 278 15.69 12.94 -8.39
N LEU A 279 16.26 14.15 -8.33
CA LEU A 279 17.72 14.34 -8.24
C LEU A 279 18.27 13.66 -6.99
N GLY A 280 17.67 13.92 -5.82
CA GLY A 280 18.05 13.30 -4.56
C GLY A 280 17.99 11.77 -4.61
N PHE A 281 16.94 11.20 -5.24
CA PHE A 281 16.85 9.76 -5.50
C PHE A 281 18.04 9.24 -6.32
N TYR A 282 18.39 9.92 -7.41
CA TYR A 282 19.53 9.52 -8.23
C TYR A 282 20.86 9.71 -7.53
N GLU A 283 21.00 10.62 -6.56
CA GLU A 283 22.20 10.79 -5.72
C GLU A 283 22.35 9.71 -4.64
N GLY A 284 21.32 8.88 -4.43
CA GLY A 284 21.30 7.81 -3.43
C GLY A 284 20.56 8.17 -2.14
N GLY A 285 19.84 9.30 -2.12
CA GLY A 285 18.93 9.67 -1.03
C GLY A 285 17.62 8.89 -1.07
N TRP A 286 17.09 8.59 0.12
CA TRP A 286 15.75 8.02 0.36
C TRP A 286 14.99 8.87 1.35
#